data_AF-A0A1R3T6J9-F1
#
_entry.id   AF-A0A1R3T6J9-F1
#
_cell.length_a   1.000
_cell.length_b   1.000
_cell.length_c   1.000
_cell.angle_alpha   90.00
_cell.angle_beta   90.00
_cell.angle_gamma   90.00
#
_symmetry.space_group_name_H-M   'P 1'
#
loop_
_entity.id
_entity.type
_entity.pdbx_description
1 polymer ?
#
loop_
_entity_poly.entity_id
_entity_poly.type
_entity_poly.pdbx_seq_one_letter_code
_entity_poly.pdbx_strand_id
1 'polypeptide(L)' 'MKTVSIIVRALWDEEAGVWVASSHDIDGLAVEAETVELLEKRL' A
#
# COMPACT_ATOMS: atom_id res chain seq x y z
N MET A 1 16.55 -10.96 -12.54
CA MET A 1 15.65 -9.85 -12.12
C MET A 1 16.21 -9.32 -10.82
N LYS A 2 16.38 -8.00 -10.68
CA LYS A 2 16.81 -7.41 -9.40
C LYS A 2 15.59 -7.30 -8.51
N THR A 3 15.60 -7.99 -7.38
CA THR A 3 14.61 -7.80 -6.33
C THR A 3 15.06 -6.64 -5.46
N VAL A 4 14.19 -5.65 -5.28
CA VAL A 4 14.41 -4.55 -4.35
C VAL A 4 13.40 -4.69 -3.22
N SER A 5 13.87 -4.55 -1.98
CA SER A 5 13.00 -4.50 -0.81
C SER A 5 12.62 -3.04 -0.58
N ILE A 6 11.33 -2.80 -0.36
CA ILE A 6 10.80 -1.47 -0.05
C ILE A 6 10.01 -1.54 1.25
N ILE A 7 9.85 -0.40 1.91
CA ILE A 7 9.00 -0.29 3.08
C ILE A 7 7.69 0.38 2.65
N VAL A 8 6.59 -0.36 2.80
CA VAL A 8 5.24 0.15 2.53
C VAL A 8 4.55 0.47 3.85
N ARG A 9 3.93 1.65 3.93
CA ARG A 9 3.08 2.07 5.04
C ARG A 9 1.63 1.95 4.61
N ALA A 10 0.87 1.13 5.32
CA ALA A 10 -0.57 1.03 5.18
C ALA A 10 -1.24 1.88 6.27
N LEU A 11 -2.09 2.81 5.86
CA LEU A 11 -2.88 3.66 6.74
C LEU A 11 -4.35 3.41 6.46
N TRP A 12 -5.16 3.31 7.52
CA TRP A 12 -6.61 3.20 7.38
C TRP A 12 -7.20 4.60 7.16
N ASP A 13 -7.95 4.76 6.09
CA ASP A 13 -8.74 5.94 5.80
C ASP A 13 -10.17 5.69 6.29
N GLU A 14 -10.55 6.36 7.39
CA GLU A 14 -11.86 6.19 8.01
C GLU A 14 -13.00 6.80 7.18
N GLU A 15 -12.71 7.82 6.37
CA GLU A 15 -13.72 8.50 5.55
C GLU A 15 -14.08 7.65 4.33
N ALA A 16 -13.09 7.00 3.73
CA ALA A 16 -13.27 6.11 2.59
C ALA A 16 -13.55 4.66 2.99
N GLY A 17 -13.22 4.25 4.22
CA GLY A 17 -13.36 2.87 4.68
C GLY A 17 -12.42 1.90 3.97
N VAL A 18 -11.20 2.35 3.66
CA VAL A 18 -10.19 1.55 2.95
C VAL A 18 -8.80 1.75 3.56
N TRP A 19 -7.94 0.75 3.37
CA TRP A 19 -6.50 0.86 3.62
C TRP A 19 -5.82 1.49 2.42
N VAL A 20 -4.93 2.44 2.67
CA VAL A 20 -4.10 3.12 1.67
C VAL A 20 -2.63 2.81 1.93
N ALA A 21 -1.98 2.20 0.95
CA ALA A 21 -0.55 1.92 0.92
C ALA A 21 0.24 3.05 0.24
N SER A 22 1.29 3.52 0.91
CA SER A 22 2.26 4.47 0.37
C SER A 22 3.69 4.07 0.74
N SER A 23 4.68 4.49 -0.05
CA SER A 23 6.10 4.25 0.24
C SER A 23 6.94 5.46 -0.16
N HIS A 24 8.03 5.71 0.56
CA HIS A 24 9.03 6.71 0.19
C HIS A 24 10.10 6.12 -0.75
N ASP A 25 10.18 4.79 -0.87
CA ASP A 25 11.13 4.10 -1.74
C ASP A 25 10.66 4.11 -3.21
N ILE A 26 9.35 4.27 -3.43
CA ILE A 26 8.72 4.31 -4.75
C ILE A 26 7.85 5.56 -4.85
N ASP A 27 8.34 6.53 -5.63
CA ASP A 27 7.59 7.74 -5.95
C ASP A 27 6.28 7.36 -6.68
N GLY A 28 5.15 7.87 -6.19
CA GLY A 28 3.84 7.60 -6.77
C GLY A 28 3.19 6.27 -6.41
N LEU A 29 3.74 5.50 -5.45
CA LEU A 29 3.04 4.31 -4.94
C LEU A 29 1.79 4.74 -4.14
N ALA A 30 0.62 4.57 -4.74
CA ALA A 30 -0.68 4.76 -4.13
C ALA A 30 -1.58 3.58 -4.49
N VAL A 31 -1.79 2.68 -3.53
CA VAL A 31 -2.65 1.50 -3.68
C VAL A 31 -3.66 1.51 -2.56
N GLU A 32 -4.91 1.20 -2.85
CA GLU A 32 -5.99 1.18 -1.86
C GLU A 32 -6.78 -0.13 -1.91
N ALA A 33 -7.30 -0.56 -0.75
CA ALA A 33 -8.11 -1.77 -0.65
C ALA A 33 -8.97 -1.78 0.63
N GLU A 34 -10.13 -2.44 0.56
CA GLU A 34 -11.07 -2.55 1.68
C GLU A 34 -10.50 -3.31 2.89
N THR A 35 -9.50 -4.18 2.68
CA THR A 35 -8.84 -4.96 3.74
C THR A 35 -7.33 -5.03 3.53
N VAL A 36 -6.57 -5.23 4.61
CA VAL A 36 -5.10 -5.39 4.56
C VAL A 36 -4.71 -6.57 3.66
N GLU A 37 -5.40 -7.71 3.74
CA GLU A 37 -5.11 -8.88 2.91
C GLU A 37 -5.29 -8.59 1.41
N LEU A 38 -6.30 -7.77 1.05
CA LEU A 38 -6.51 -7.37 -0.33
C LEU A 38 -5.46 -6.34 -0.78
N LEU A 39 -5.00 -5.47 0.13
CA LEU A 39 -3.89 -4.55 -0.11
C LEU A 39 -2.59 -5.31 -0.39
N GLU A 40 -2.27 -6.32 0.41
CA GLU A 40 -1.08 -7.16 0.24
C GLU A 40 -1.08 -7.93 -1.09
N LYS A 41 -2.25 -8.34 -1.59
CA LYS A 41 -2.36 -9.00 -2.92
C LYS A 41 -2.14 -8.05 -4.09
N ARG A 42 -2.24 -6.74 -3.88
CA ARG A 42 -2.09 -5.71 -4.92
C ARG A 42 -0.68 -5.15 -5.01
N LEU A 43 0.13 -5.32 -3.96
CA LEU A 43 1.54 -4.94 -3.86
C LEU A 43 2.45 -6.04 -4.44
#